data_AF-A0A932B3P7-F1
#
_entry.id   AF-A0A932B3P7-F1
#
_cell.length_a   1.000
_cell.length_b   1.000
_cell.length_c   1.000
_cell.angle_alpha   90.00
_cell.angle_beta   90.00
_cell.angle_gamma   90.00
#
_symmetry.space_group_name_H-M   'P 1'
#
loop_
_entity.id
_entity.type
_entity.pdbx_description
1 polymer ?
#
loop_
_entity_poly.entity_id
_entity_poly.type
_entity_poly.pdbx_seq_one_letter_code
_entity_poly.pdbx_strand_id
1 'polypeptide(L)'
;MKAQALMISVMLASPVFAANFGSTEPPRTTPPVTPPTTTVTPPKPASTSAFAGPQVTGLFRIVKPDGSTVIAQTPICMSTSVINVINVATTDAFYSGNGKCAFNVKYDEVSGVAATNTTNRLFSNDTLIAQNTKIDLAANVLKTIWTQPYLVPGQNNVKVVINADSATPSVGWVRVNVSGTCGATTTTTPPKTEPPKTDTPKTEPPKTEPPKNEPPKNEQPKTDSPKTTPPAVTPPTPPVVKFSPGSVEWNNVTNAFGYSNYGVNGLKGKNYARYSELVKLNADVTVVFNAKVVDQATYNALMTRWNSFVMEPAFQAAMKAIVPSTDKK
;
A
#
# COMPACT_ATOMS: atom_id res chain seq x y z
N MET A 1 -29.48 -11.61 4.48
CA MET A 1 -28.07 -11.19 4.30
C MET A 1 -27.58 -10.72 5.67
N LYS A 2 -26.60 -11.41 6.25
CA LYS A 2 -26.20 -11.24 7.66
C LYS A 2 -25.36 -9.97 7.82
N ALA A 3 -25.87 -9.00 8.57
CA ALA A 3 -25.11 -7.86 9.06
C ALA A 3 -24.41 -8.26 10.37
N GLN A 4 -23.08 -8.22 10.40
CA GLN A 4 -22.31 -8.37 11.63
C GLN A 4 -22.05 -7.00 12.24
N ALA A 5 -22.51 -6.83 13.48
CA ALA A 5 -22.29 -5.66 14.31
C ALA A 5 -20.89 -5.71 14.92
N LEU A 6 -20.14 -4.60 14.85
CA LEU A 6 -18.85 -4.43 15.51
C LEU A 6 -19.03 -3.56 16.77
N MET A 7 -18.74 -4.15 17.93
CA MET A 7 -18.67 -3.49 19.24
C MET A 7 -17.42 -2.63 19.33
N ILE A 8 -17.54 -1.39 19.82
CA ILE A 8 -16.43 -0.49 20.16
C ILE A 8 -16.37 -0.37 21.69
N SER A 9 -15.25 -0.80 22.26
CA SER A 9 -14.90 -0.65 23.68
C SER A 9 -14.22 0.70 23.90
N VAL A 10 -14.70 1.49 24.87
CA VAL A 10 -14.12 2.76 25.32
C VAL A 10 -13.48 2.52 26.69
N MET A 11 -12.18 2.78 26.83
CA MET A 11 -11.51 2.85 28.14
C MET A 11 -11.16 4.30 28.48
N LEU A 12 -11.63 4.72 29.65
CA LEU A 12 -11.33 5.99 30.32
C LEU A 12 -9.96 5.93 31.00
N ALA A 13 -9.19 7.01 30.87
CA ALA A 13 -7.94 7.25 31.59
C ALA A 13 -8.23 7.93 32.95
N SER A 14 -7.42 7.60 33.96
CA SER A 14 -7.30 8.35 35.23
C SER A 14 -5.86 8.88 35.38
N PRO A 15 -5.64 10.05 36.02
CA PRO A 15 -4.31 10.60 36.21
C PRO A 15 -3.64 10.26 37.57
N VAL A 16 -2.33 10.47 37.52
CA VAL A 16 -1.24 10.35 38.50
C VAL A 16 -1.44 11.13 39.79
N PHE A 17 -0.92 10.61 40.91
CA PHE A 17 -0.25 11.43 41.95
C PHE A 17 0.91 10.66 42.60
N ALA A 18 2.04 11.35 42.73
CA ALA A 18 3.26 10.94 43.41
C ALA A 18 3.29 11.46 44.85
N ALA A 19 4.00 10.78 45.75
CA ALA A 19 4.57 11.39 46.95
C ALA A 19 5.81 10.62 47.43
N ASN A 20 6.74 11.40 47.98
CA ASN A 20 8.14 11.17 48.21
C ASN A 20 8.40 11.43 49.70
N PHE A 21 9.05 10.52 50.43
CA PHE A 21 9.63 10.70 51.78
C PHE A 21 10.67 9.56 51.93
N GLY A 22 11.95 9.71 52.25
CA GLY A 22 12.68 10.76 52.96
C GLY A 22 12.96 10.32 54.39
N SER A 23 14.13 9.73 54.69
CA SER A 23 14.75 9.78 56.03
C SER A 23 16.20 9.25 56.08
N THR A 24 16.95 9.90 56.97
CA THR A 24 18.40 10.05 57.16
C THR A 24 18.94 9.26 58.36
N GLU A 25 20.11 8.62 58.19
CA GLU A 25 21.30 8.48 59.10
C GLU A 25 21.17 7.90 60.56
N PRO A 26 22.22 7.49 61.35
CA PRO A 26 23.69 7.68 61.23
C PRO A 26 24.55 6.41 61.70
N PRO A 27 25.78 6.49 62.31
CA PRO A 27 26.97 5.78 61.77
C PRO A 27 27.66 4.79 62.75
N ARG A 28 28.53 3.87 62.27
CA ARG A 28 29.70 3.39 63.08
C ARG A 28 30.71 2.48 62.36
N THR A 29 31.98 2.86 62.52
CA THR A 29 33.22 2.06 62.74
C THR A 29 33.75 1.09 61.67
N THR A 30 34.90 1.47 61.09
CA THR A 30 35.97 0.61 60.51
C THR A 30 36.73 -0.16 61.61
N PRO A 31 37.29 -1.39 61.39
CA PRO A 31 38.44 -1.69 60.48
C PRO A 31 38.39 -3.16 59.91
N PRO A 32 39.46 -3.82 59.38
CA PRO A 32 40.75 -3.40 58.83
C PRO A 32 40.92 -3.75 57.33
N VAL A 33 42.04 -3.27 56.76
CA VAL A 33 42.48 -3.42 55.37
C VAL A 33 42.91 -4.86 55.06
N THR A 34 42.36 -5.41 53.97
CA THR A 34 42.76 -6.67 53.32
C THR A 34 43.03 -6.38 51.83
N PRO A 35 44.04 -7.00 51.19
CA PRO A 35 44.55 -6.60 49.87
C PRO A 35 43.52 -6.79 48.74
N PRO A 36 43.68 -6.08 47.60
CA PRO A 36 42.64 -6.01 46.58
C PRO A 36 42.42 -7.39 45.97
N THR A 37 41.28 -7.98 46.28
CA THR A 37 40.74 -9.05 45.48
C THR A 37 40.29 -8.38 44.19
N THR A 38 40.99 -8.66 43.08
CA THR A 38 40.55 -8.32 41.74
C THR A 38 39.22 -9.03 41.50
N THR A 39 38.13 -8.37 41.88
CA THR A 39 36.80 -8.69 41.41
C THR A 39 36.83 -8.38 39.92
N VAL A 40 37.04 -9.41 39.11
CA VAL A 40 36.69 -9.39 37.69
C VAL A 40 35.20 -9.08 37.70
N THR A 41 34.89 -7.80 37.54
CA THR A 41 33.53 -7.36 37.26
C THR A 41 33.18 -8.09 35.97
N PRO A 42 32.12 -8.90 35.93
CA PRO A 42 31.66 -9.48 34.67
C PRO A 42 31.55 -8.30 33.69
N PRO A 43 32.07 -8.42 32.45
CA PRO A 43 31.88 -7.35 31.49
C PRO A 43 30.38 -7.05 31.48
N LYS A 44 30.04 -5.81 31.85
CA LYS A 44 28.72 -5.22 31.65
C LYS A 44 28.24 -5.76 30.30
N PRO A 45 27.08 -6.44 30.21
CA PRO A 45 26.62 -7.00 28.95
C PRO A 45 26.80 -5.91 27.91
N ALA A 46 27.66 -6.19 26.93
CA ALA A 46 27.95 -5.25 25.86
C ALA A 46 26.58 -4.75 25.41
N SER A 47 26.36 -3.44 25.55
CA SER A 47 25.15 -2.81 25.06
C SER A 47 25.07 -3.21 23.61
N THR A 48 24.18 -4.16 23.30
CA THR A 48 23.74 -4.47 21.94
C THR A 48 23.51 -3.12 21.32
N SER A 49 24.19 -2.82 20.21
CA SER A 49 24.09 -1.51 19.57
C SER A 49 22.62 -1.17 19.46
N ALA A 50 22.17 -0.19 20.25
CA ALA A 50 20.78 0.18 20.30
C ALA A 50 20.47 0.77 18.93
N PHE A 51 19.82 -0.01 18.07
CA PHE A 51 19.37 0.46 16.77
C PHE A 51 18.51 1.70 17.02
N ALA A 52 19.00 2.87 16.63
CA ALA A 52 18.40 4.12 17.03
C ALA A 52 17.02 4.32 16.39
N GLY A 53 16.83 3.89 15.13
CA GLY A 53 15.58 4.10 14.38
C GLY A 53 14.64 2.90 14.40
N PRO A 54 13.40 3.04 13.86
CA PRO A 54 12.48 1.93 13.68
C PRO A 54 13.07 0.80 12.84
N GLN A 55 12.96 -0.43 13.33
CA GLN A 55 13.48 -1.63 12.69
C GLN A 55 12.35 -2.64 12.53
N VAL A 56 12.37 -3.38 11.43
CA VAL A 56 11.56 -4.59 11.29
C VAL A 56 12.14 -5.67 12.21
N THR A 57 11.29 -6.38 12.94
CA THR A 57 11.74 -7.47 13.81
C THR A 57 10.72 -8.60 13.85
N GLY A 58 11.16 -9.78 14.28
CA GLY A 58 10.29 -10.91 14.50
C GLY A 58 9.74 -11.55 13.21
N LEU A 59 8.44 -11.81 13.21
CA LEU A 59 7.78 -12.68 12.24
C LEU A 59 6.89 -11.90 11.29
N PHE A 60 6.97 -12.25 10.01
CA PHE A 60 5.93 -11.96 9.03
C PHE A 60 4.86 -13.03 9.13
N ARG A 61 3.61 -12.63 9.35
CA ARG A 61 2.48 -13.53 9.57
C ARG A 61 1.39 -13.22 8.55
N ILE A 62 0.88 -14.25 7.91
CA ILE A 62 -0.37 -14.18 7.16
C ILE A 62 -1.45 -14.73 8.07
N VAL A 63 -2.51 -13.97 8.29
CA VAL A 63 -3.60 -14.29 9.23
C VAL A 63 -4.95 -14.37 8.52
N LYS A 64 -5.88 -15.10 9.11
CA LYS A 64 -7.27 -15.16 8.63
C LYS A 64 -7.97 -13.81 8.77
N PRO A 65 -9.18 -13.65 8.18
CA PRO A 65 -10.03 -12.48 8.39
C PRO A 65 -10.35 -12.14 9.85
N ASP A 66 -10.32 -13.13 10.74
CA ASP A 66 -10.48 -12.93 12.20
C ASP A 66 -9.32 -12.17 12.87
N GLY A 67 -8.21 -12.00 12.15
CA GLY A 67 -7.02 -11.31 12.63
C GLY A 67 -6.15 -12.03 13.63
N SER A 68 -6.58 -13.17 14.13
CA SER A 68 -5.92 -13.85 15.25
C SER A 68 -5.35 -15.20 14.83
N THR A 69 -6.03 -15.88 13.90
CA THR A 69 -5.58 -17.18 13.41
C THR A 69 -4.46 -17.00 12.39
N VAL A 70 -3.26 -17.48 12.72
CA VAL A 70 -2.11 -17.49 11.80
C VAL A 70 -2.28 -18.63 10.79
N ILE A 71 -2.27 -18.28 9.50
CA ILE A 71 -2.26 -19.24 8.38
C ILE A 71 -0.83 -19.73 8.17
N ALA A 72 0.12 -18.80 8.10
CA ALA A 72 1.53 -19.09 7.95
C ALA A 72 2.38 -17.95 8.51
N GLN A 73 3.60 -18.26 8.94
CA GLN A 73 4.52 -17.27 9.46
C GLN A 73 5.98 -17.65 9.19
N THR A 74 6.84 -16.64 9.10
CA THR A 74 8.28 -16.85 8.94
C THR A 74 9.08 -15.65 9.45
N PRO A 75 10.34 -15.82 9.89
CA PRO A 75 11.19 -14.70 10.25
C PRO A 75 11.46 -13.79 9.06
N ILE A 76 11.46 -12.48 9.31
CA ILE A 76 11.85 -11.49 8.29
C ILE A 76 13.37 -11.46 8.20
N CYS A 77 13.92 -11.68 7.01
CA CYS A 77 15.36 -11.66 6.81
C CYS A 77 15.83 -10.24 6.47
N MET A 78 16.90 -9.78 7.11
CA MET A 78 17.51 -8.47 6.80
C MET A 78 18.47 -8.55 5.61
N SER A 79 18.74 -9.74 5.10
CA SER A 79 19.62 -10.01 3.96
C SER A 79 18.83 -10.53 2.75
N THR A 80 19.28 -10.18 1.56
CA THR A 80 18.72 -10.68 0.29
C THR A 80 19.23 -12.08 -0.08
N SER A 81 20.28 -12.57 0.57
CA SER A 81 20.96 -13.83 0.19
C SER A 81 20.19 -15.08 0.62
N VAL A 82 19.43 -15.01 1.71
CA VAL A 82 18.61 -16.11 2.22
C VAL A 82 17.25 -15.54 2.58
N ILE A 83 16.25 -15.76 1.73
CA ILE A 83 14.89 -15.26 1.96
C ILE A 83 14.03 -16.44 2.40
N ASN A 84 13.42 -16.33 3.58
CA ASN A 84 12.50 -17.34 4.07
C ASN A 84 11.21 -17.36 3.25
N VAL A 85 10.66 -18.55 3.06
CA VAL A 85 9.51 -18.78 2.18
C VAL A 85 8.27 -19.14 3.00
N ILE A 86 7.15 -18.49 2.68
CA ILE A 86 5.81 -18.85 3.12
C ILE A 86 5.02 -19.32 1.89
N ASN A 87 4.28 -20.41 2.04
CA ASN A 87 3.31 -20.86 1.04
C ASN A 87 1.90 -20.61 1.55
N VAL A 88 1.05 -20.02 0.70
CA VAL A 88 -0.38 -19.80 0.95
C VAL A 88 -1.18 -20.12 -0.31
N ALA A 89 -2.46 -20.37 -0.15
CA ALA A 89 -3.37 -20.65 -1.26
C ALA A 89 -4.34 -19.50 -1.53
N THR A 90 -4.91 -19.48 -2.73
CA THR A 90 -6.01 -18.57 -3.09
C THR A 90 -7.20 -18.73 -2.13
N THR A 91 -7.41 -19.92 -1.55
CA THR A 91 -8.45 -20.18 -0.54
C THR A 91 -8.18 -19.53 0.82
N ASP A 92 -6.94 -19.17 1.10
CA ASP A 92 -6.53 -18.47 2.33
C ASP A 92 -6.70 -16.95 2.21
N ALA A 93 -6.86 -16.45 0.98
CA ALA A 93 -7.08 -15.04 0.71
C ALA A 93 -8.47 -14.62 1.18
N PHE A 94 -8.57 -13.47 1.84
CA PHE A 94 -9.89 -12.95 2.24
C PHE A 94 -10.68 -12.42 1.04
N TYR A 95 -9.97 -12.05 -0.02
CA TYR A 95 -10.53 -11.64 -1.29
C TYR A 95 -9.61 -12.11 -2.42
N SER A 96 -10.20 -12.61 -3.50
CA SER A 96 -9.48 -12.93 -4.72
C SER A 96 -10.27 -12.42 -5.93
N GLY A 97 -9.57 -11.86 -6.91
CA GLY A 97 -10.17 -11.31 -8.11
C GLY A 97 -9.12 -10.65 -9.00
N ASN A 98 -9.36 -10.66 -10.32
CA ASN A 98 -8.48 -10.03 -11.31
C ASN A 98 -7.01 -10.49 -11.23
N GLY A 99 -6.78 -11.76 -10.89
CA GLY A 99 -5.44 -12.32 -10.73
C GLY A 99 -4.67 -11.80 -9.52
N LYS A 100 -5.35 -11.24 -8.51
CA LYS A 100 -4.75 -10.78 -7.25
C LYS A 100 -5.49 -11.37 -6.04
N CYS A 101 -4.72 -11.80 -5.06
CA CYS A 101 -5.20 -12.31 -3.78
C CYS A 101 -4.86 -11.30 -2.69
N ALA A 102 -5.85 -10.89 -1.92
CA ALA A 102 -5.67 -10.04 -0.76
C ALA A 102 -5.50 -10.90 0.50
N PHE A 103 -4.43 -10.64 1.25
CA PHE A 103 -4.12 -11.34 2.49
C PHE A 103 -4.11 -10.36 3.66
N ASN A 104 -4.45 -10.81 4.86
CA ASN A 104 -4.15 -10.02 6.05
C ASN A 104 -2.73 -10.36 6.50
N VAL A 105 -1.90 -9.34 6.62
CA VAL A 105 -0.50 -9.48 7.02
C VAL A 105 -0.28 -8.75 8.32
N LYS A 106 0.44 -9.41 9.23
CA LYS A 106 0.99 -8.81 10.44
C LYS A 106 2.50 -8.93 10.43
N TYR A 107 3.18 -7.87 10.84
CA TYR A 107 4.61 -7.90 11.11
C TYR A 107 4.91 -7.02 12.32
N ASP A 108 6.01 -7.29 13.00
CA ASP A 108 6.40 -6.53 14.17
C ASP A 108 7.52 -5.55 13.85
N GLU A 109 7.49 -4.43 14.54
CA GLU A 109 8.53 -3.41 14.51
C GLU A 109 8.88 -2.98 15.92
N VAL A 110 10.13 -2.55 16.09
CA VAL A 110 10.64 -1.99 17.35
C VAL A 110 11.56 -0.84 17.01
N SER A 111 11.62 0.18 17.86
CA SER A 111 12.59 1.26 17.71
C SER A 111 13.31 1.48 19.03
N GLY A 112 14.63 1.70 19.00
CA GLY A 112 15.38 2.04 20.21
C GLY A 112 15.01 3.41 20.78
N VAL A 113 14.46 4.31 19.95
CA VAL A 113 13.98 5.65 20.34
C VAL A 113 12.52 5.82 19.95
N ALA A 114 11.84 6.83 20.50
CA ALA A 114 10.48 7.14 20.07
C ALA A 114 10.52 7.71 18.65
N ALA A 115 9.60 7.26 17.80
CA ALA A 115 9.45 7.75 16.44
C ALA A 115 7.98 8.07 16.19
N THR A 116 7.69 9.18 15.52
CA THR A 116 6.31 9.60 15.23
C THR A 116 6.11 9.82 13.75
N ASN A 117 4.88 9.66 13.31
CA ASN A 117 4.46 9.89 11.93
C ASN A 117 5.30 9.14 10.88
N THR A 118 5.74 7.92 11.21
CA THR A 118 6.55 7.12 10.28
C THR A 118 5.67 6.45 9.23
N THR A 119 6.27 6.13 8.09
CA THR A 119 5.63 5.43 6.96
C THR A 119 6.30 4.09 6.74
N ASN A 120 5.51 3.02 6.68
CA ASN A 120 5.97 1.71 6.25
C ASN A 120 5.41 1.38 4.86
N ARG A 121 6.24 0.78 4.01
CA ARG A 121 5.87 0.37 2.65
C ARG A 121 6.20 -1.11 2.44
N LEU A 122 5.26 -1.84 1.85
CA LEU A 122 5.48 -3.21 1.41
C LEU A 122 5.51 -3.22 -0.10
N PHE A 123 6.51 -3.88 -0.67
CA PHE A 123 6.62 -4.09 -2.11
C PHE A 123 6.57 -5.60 -2.40
N SER A 124 5.92 -5.99 -3.49
CA SER A 124 6.09 -7.33 -4.09
C SER A 124 6.76 -7.15 -5.43
N ASN A 125 7.91 -7.80 -5.64
CA ASN A 125 8.67 -7.71 -6.89
C ASN A 125 8.87 -6.24 -7.32
N ASP A 126 9.30 -5.40 -6.36
CA ASP A 126 9.52 -3.95 -6.47
C ASP A 126 8.30 -3.08 -6.79
N THR A 127 7.11 -3.66 -6.86
CA THR A 127 5.85 -2.91 -6.96
C THR A 127 5.29 -2.65 -5.57
N LEU A 128 4.92 -1.41 -5.26
CA LEU A 128 4.25 -1.09 -3.99
C LEU A 128 2.90 -1.80 -3.90
N ILE A 129 2.70 -2.62 -2.86
CA ILE A 129 1.48 -3.42 -2.66
C ILE A 129 0.70 -3.01 -1.41
N ALA A 130 1.34 -2.34 -0.45
CA ALA A 130 0.67 -1.77 0.72
C ALA A 130 1.50 -0.65 1.34
N GLN A 131 0.83 0.28 2.00
CA GLN A 131 1.45 1.38 2.73
C GLN A 131 0.69 1.68 4.02
N ASN A 132 1.42 1.83 5.11
CA ASN A 132 0.89 2.26 6.41
C ASN A 132 1.57 3.59 6.77
N THR A 133 0.79 4.64 7.02
CA THR A 133 1.29 5.98 7.35
C THR A 133 0.90 6.35 8.77
N LYS A 134 1.50 7.42 9.32
CA LYS A 134 1.15 7.97 10.64
C LYS A 134 1.35 6.95 11.76
N ILE A 135 2.48 6.25 11.73
CA ILE A 135 2.81 5.23 12.72
C ILE A 135 3.69 5.86 13.80
N ASP A 136 3.18 5.86 15.03
CA ASP A 136 3.92 6.27 16.22
C ASP A 136 4.43 5.06 17.00
N LEU A 137 5.74 5.02 17.27
CA LEU A 137 6.41 4.00 18.06
C LEU A 137 6.94 4.62 19.35
N ALA A 138 6.70 3.94 20.46
CA ALA A 138 7.38 4.22 21.72
C ALA A 138 8.76 3.55 21.74
N ALA A 139 9.72 4.17 22.43
CA ALA A 139 11.06 3.62 22.58
C ALA A 139 11.03 2.24 23.25
N ASN A 140 11.68 1.26 22.61
CA ASN A 140 11.82 -0.13 23.05
C ASN A 140 10.50 -0.88 23.24
N VAL A 141 9.42 -0.42 22.62
CA VAL A 141 8.12 -1.12 22.63
C VAL A 141 7.90 -1.79 21.29
N LEU A 142 7.62 -3.10 21.33
CA LEU A 142 7.23 -3.85 20.14
C LEU A 142 5.83 -3.43 19.70
N LYS A 143 5.68 -3.10 18.43
CA LYS A 143 4.41 -2.77 17.81
C LYS A 143 4.12 -3.74 16.67
N THR A 144 2.95 -4.36 16.68
CA THR A 144 2.50 -5.17 15.55
C THR A 144 1.72 -4.30 14.58
N ILE A 145 2.17 -4.24 13.33
CA ILE A 145 1.49 -3.54 12.25
C ILE A 145 0.60 -4.52 11.51
N TRP A 146 -0.63 -4.08 11.23
CA TRP A 146 -1.57 -4.79 10.38
C TRP A 146 -1.64 -4.12 9.01
N THR A 147 -1.58 -4.91 7.94
CA THR A 147 -1.77 -4.41 6.58
C THR A 147 -2.42 -5.45 5.67
N GLN A 148 -2.86 -5.01 4.48
CA GLN A 148 -3.60 -5.86 3.53
C GLN A 148 -3.00 -5.75 2.13
N PRO A 149 -1.89 -6.46 1.85
CA PRO A 149 -1.29 -6.43 0.54
C PRO A 149 -2.06 -7.33 -0.45
N TYR A 150 -2.04 -6.92 -1.70
CA TYR A 150 -2.45 -7.75 -2.83
C TYR A 150 -1.24 -8.45 -3.43
N LEU A 151 -1.26 -9.79 -3.43
CA LEU A 151 -0.24 -10.64 -4.01
C LEU A 151 -0.78 -11.32 -5.27
N VAL A 152 0.10 -11.66 -6.20
CA VAL A 152 -0.26 -12.38 -7.43
C VAL A 152 -0.02 -13.88 -7.26
N PRO A 153 -0.69 -14.75 -8.05
CA PRO A 153 -0.34 -16.15 -8.17
C PRO A 153 1.16 -16.36 -8.43
N GLY A 154 1.74 -17.38 -7.83
CA GLY A 154 3.16 -17.69 -7.91
C GLY A 154 4.00 -16.96 -6.86
N GLN A 155 5.26 -16.71 -7.21
CA GLN A 155 6.26 -16.20 -6.29
C GLN A 155 6.20 -14.67 -6.16
N ASN A 156 6.11 -14.20 -4.91
CA ASN A 156 6.17 -12.79 -4.55
C ASN A 156 7.39 -12.56 -3.64
N ASN A 157 8.38 -11.80 -4.10
CA ASN A 157 9.47 -11.35 -3.23
C ASN A 157 9.00 -10.08 -2.52
N VAL A 158 8.58 -10.24 -1.27
CA VAL A 158 8.02 -9.18 -0.44
C VAL A 158 9.15 -8.45 0.29
N LYS A 159 9.29 -7.15 0.00
CA LYS A 159 10.19 -6.21 0.68
C LYS A 159 9.39 -5.37 1.66
N VAL A 160 9.71 -5.47 2.95
CA VAL A 160 9.14 -4.66 4.02
C VAL A 160 10.10 -3.52 4.32
N VAL A 161 9.70 -2.29 4.04
CA VAL A 161 10.49 -1.08 4.28
C VAL A 161 9.86 -0.30 5.42
N ILE A 162 10.57 -0.24 6.54
CA ILE A 162 10.15 0.46 7.76
C ILE A 162 10.73 1.87 7.76
N ASN A 163 9.89 2.84 8.13
CA ASN A 163 10.24 4.25 8.12
C ASN A 163 10.82 4.69 6.76
N ALA A 164 10.09 4.36 5.70
CA ALA A 164 10.51 4.44 4.30
C ALA A 164 10.86 5.86 3.82
N ASP A 165 10.44 6.89 4.54
CA ASP A 165 10.74 8.30 4.22
C ASP A 165 11.99 8.81 4.99
N SER A 166 12.60 7.97 5.84
CA SER A 166 13.88 8.24 6.51
C SER A 166 15.06 8.12 5.55
N ALA A 167 16.16 8.82 5.86
CA ALA A 167 17.44 8.63 5.18
C ALA A 167 18.03 7.21 5.39
N THR A 168 17.61 6.52 6.45
CA THR A 168 18.08 5.18 6.84
C THR A 168 16.91 4.25 7.14
N PRO A 169 16.13 3.85 6.11
CA PRO A 169 15.01 2.95 6.32
C PRO A 169 15.52 1.55 6.66
N SER A 170 14.80 0.85 7.54
CA SER A 170 15.06 -0.56 7.82
C SER A 170 14.36 -1.41 6.75
N VAL A 171 15.08 -2.37 6.15
CA VAL A 171 14.55 -3.22 5.09
C VAL A 171 14.63 -4.68 5.49
N GLY A 172 13.51 -5.39 5.33
CA GLY A 172 13.43 -6.83 5.50
C GLY A 172 12.78 -7.52 4.31
N TRP A 173 13.05 -8.81 4.14
CA TRP A 173 12.63 -9.61 3.00
C TRP A 173 11.96 -10.91 3.43
N VAL A 174 10.88 -11.24 2.73
CA VAL A 174 10.14 -12.50 2.85
C VAL A 174 9.69 -12.93 1.46
N ARG A 175 9.68 -14.23 1.17
CA ARG A 175 9.10 -14.76 -0.06
C ARG A 175 7.75 -15.37 0.25
N VAL A 176 6.73 -14.97 -0.51
CA VAL A 176 5.39 -15.54 -0.39
C VAL A 176 5.02 -16.19 -1.71
N ASN A 177 4.82 -17.50 -1.69
CA ASN A 177 4.30 -18.26 -2.82
C ASN A 177 2.79 -18.40 -2.66
N VAL A 178 2.04 -17.91 -3.65
CA VAL A 178 0.59 -18.00 -3.68
C VAL A 178 0.17 -19.07 -4.69
N SER A 179 -0.46 -20.15 -4.24
CA SER A 179 -1.03 -21.17 -5.12
C SER A 179 -2.45 -20.82 -5.56
N GLY A 180 -2.86 -21.34 -6.73
CA GLY A 180 -4.16 -21.06 -7.36
C GLY A 180 -4.12 -19.91 -8.36
N THR A 181 -5.28 -19.36 -8.71
CA THR A 181 -5.42 -18.38 -9.80
C THR A 181 -5.73 -16.97 -9.33
N CYS A 182 -6.01 -16.77 -8.03
CA CYS A 182 -6.45 -15.48 -7.49
C CYS A 182 -7.60 -14.82 -8.29
N GLY A 183 -8.54 -15.64 -8.76
CA GLY A 183 -9.68 -15.16 -9.55
C GLY A 183 -9.31 -14.67 -10.96
N ALA A 184 -8.11 -15.00 -11.46
CA ALA A 184 -7.82 -14.86 -12.89
C ALA A 184 -8.74 -15.81 -13.66
N THR A 185 -9.60 -15.25 -14.51
CA THR A 185 -10.26 -16.02 -15.57
C THR A 185 -9.17 -16.51 -16.49
N THR A 186 -8.94 -17.82 -16.52
CA THR A 186 -8.02 -18.47 -17.45
C THR A 186 -8.42 -18.09 -18.87
N THR A 187 -7.84 -17.02 -19.40
CA THR A 187 -7.85 -16.75 -20.84
C THR A 187 -6.80 -17.70 -21.39
N THR A 188 -7.24 -18.93 -21.65
CA THR A 188 -6.48 -19.94 -22.36
C THR A 188 -6.30 -19.43 -23.79
N THR A 189 -5.34 -18.54 -24.02
CA THR A 189 -4.80 -18.36 -25.37
C THR A 189 -4.11 -19.67 -25.73
N PRO A 190 -4.57 -20.39 -26.77
CA PRO A 190 -3.89 -21.60 -27.22
C PRO A 190 -2.44 -21.24 -27.61
N PRO A 191 -1.47 -22.15 -27.42
CA PRO A 191 -0.09 -21.88 -27.79
C PRO A 191 -0.03 -21.58 -29.28
N LYS A 192 0.45 -20.38 -29.62
CA LYS A 192 0.76 -20.03 -31.00
C LYS A 192 1.96 -20.87 -31.42
N THR A 193 1.69 -21.99 -32.07
CA THR A 193 2.70 -22.78 -32.78
C THR A 193 3.30 -21.89 -33.85
N GLU A 194 4.50 -21.36 -33.62
CA GLU A 194 5.31 -20.77 -34.68
C GLU A 194 5.82 -21.91 -35.57
N PRO A 195 5.53 -21.91 -36.89
CA PRO A 195 6.19 -22.83 -37.81
C PRO A 195 7.67 -22.42 -37.95
N PRO A 196 8.58 -23.39 -38.13
CA PRO A 196 10.01 -23.12 -38.23
C PRO A 196 10.29 -22.32 -39.51
N LYS A 197 10.90 -21.14 -39.38
CA LYS A 197 11.47 -20.40 -40.51
C LYS A 197 12.67 -21.17 -41.05
N THR A 198 12.52 -21.70 -42.25
CA THR A 198 13.61 -22.24 -43.06
C THR A 198 14.33 -21.05 -43.72
N ASP A 199 15.56 -20.76 -43.30
CA ASP A 199 16.43 -19.80 -43.99
C ASP A 199 16.89 -20.43 -45.32
N THR A 200 16.54 -19.78 -46.43
CA THR A 200 17.10 -20.08 -47.75
C THR A 200 18.20 -19.06 -48.06
N PRO A 201 19.40 -19.50 -48.47
CA PRO A 201 20.50 -18.59 -48.74
C PRO A 201 20.29 -17.91 -50.10
N LYS A 202 20.35 -16.58 -50.12
CA LYS A 202 20.27 -15.79 -51.35
C LYS A 202 21.67 -15.30 -51.74
N THR A 203 22.16 -15.82 -52.85
CA THR A 203 23.45 -15.50 -53.47
C THR A 203 23.25 -14.60 -54.70
N GLU A 204 24.16 -13.62 -54.86
CA GLU A 204 24.56 -12.88 -56.08
C GLU A 204 23.62 -11.85 -56.74
N PRO A 205 24.10 -10.95 -57.65
CA PRO A 205 25.47 -10.45 -57.98
C PRO A 205 25.54 -8.88 -58.11
N PRO A 206 26.68 -8.25 -58.52
CA PRO A 206 26.94 -6.80 -58.37
C PRO A 206 26.78 -5.92 -59.63
N LYS A 207 26.75 -4.59 -59.39
CA LYS A 207 26.98 -3.42 -60.30
C LYS A 207 25.95 -3.21 -61.43
N THR A 208 25.58 -1.97 -61.81
CA THR A 208 26.42 -1.01 -62.58
C THR A 208 25.74 0.38 -62.64
N GLU A 209 26.51 1.47 -62.48
CA GLU A 209 26.12 2.86 -62.75
C GLU A 209 26.16 3.19 -64.25
N PRO A 210 25.31 4.12 -64.73
CA PRO A 210 25.75 5.06 -65.77
C PRO A 210 25.41 6.53 -65.46
N PRO A 211 26.04 7.48 -66.18
CA PRO A 211 26.47 8.77 -65.62
C PRO A 211 25.52 9.95 -65.85
N LYS A 212 25.78 10.97 -65.03
CA LYS A 212 25.40 12.40 -65.13
C LYS A 212 25.28 12.95 -66.55
N ASN A 213 24.22 13.74 -66.76
CA ASN A 213 24.22 14.88 -67.68
C ASN A 213 23.50 16.08 -67.01
N GLU A 214 24.21 17.20 -66.91
CA GLU A 214 23.74 18.57 -66.61
C GLU A 214 23.33 19.30 -67.92
N PRO A 215 22.94 20.60 -67.92
CA PRO A 215 21.87 21.32 -67.23
C PRO A 215 20.99 22.07 -68.28
N PRO A 216 20.07 23.02 -67.93
CA PRO A 216 20.55 24.40 -67.77
C PRO A 216 19.85 25.24 -66.68
N LYS A 217 20.68 26.15 -66.16
CA LYS A 217 20.38 27.44 -65.52
C LYS A 217 19.03 28.05 -65.89
N ASN A 218 18.28 28.47 -64.87
CA ASN A 218 17.46 29.66 -64.99
C ASN A 218 17.60 30.53 -63.73
N GLU A 219 17.72 31.83 -63.97
CA GLU A 219 18.02 32.88 -63.00
C GLU A 219 16.85 33.18 -62.04
N GLN A 220 17.21 33.45 -60.78
CA GLN A 220 16.69 34.46 -59.81
C GLN A 220 15.19 34.87 -59.82
N PRO A 221 14.57 35.09 -58.64
CA PRO A 221 14.99 36.22 -57.80
C PRO A 221 15.04 35.96 -56.29
N LYS A 222 15.87 36.78 -55.63
CA LYS A 222 15.91 37.01 -54.18
C LYS A 222 14.57 37.57 -53.70
N THR A 223 14.02 37.00 -52.65
CA THR A 223 13.03 37.66 -51.79
C THR A 223 13.32 37.31 -50.34
N ASP A 224 13.20 38.35 -49.52
CA ASP A 224 13.59 38.51 -48.12
C ASP A 224 13.18 37.39 -47.16
N SER A 225 14.07 37.18 -46.19
CA SER A 225 13.91 36.33 -45.01
C SER A 225 12.74 36.77 -44.12
N PRO A 226 11.79 35.88 -43.77
CA PRO A 226 11.00 36.02 -42.57
C PRO A 226 11.74 35.38 -41.40
N LYS A 227 12.03 36.19 -40.39
CA LYS A 227 12.58 35.80 -39.08
C LYS A 227 11.57 34.87 -38.38
N THR A 228 11.73 33.56 -38.52
CA THR A 228 10.95 32.56 -37.78
C THR A 228 11.43 32.51 -36.33
N THR A 229 10.65 33.11 -35.43
CA THR A 229 10.65 32.74 -34.01
C THR A 229 10.29 31.25 -33.90
N PRO A 230 11.11 30.42 -33.22
CA PRO A 230 10.72 29.04 -32.97
C PRO A 230 9.45 29.00 -32.10
N PRO A 231 8.45 28.17 -32.44
CA PRO A 231 7.30 27.98 -31.57
C PRO A 231 7.77 27.42 -30.23
N ALA A 232 7.31 28.04 -29.14
CA ALA A 232 7.49 27.54 -27.80
C ALA A 232 6.92 26.11 -27.75
N VAL A 233 7.82 25.13 -27.62
CA VAL A 233 7.46 23.75 -27.32
C VAL A 233 6.94 23.76 -25.88
N THR A 234 5.63 23.88 -25.71
CA THR A 234 4.99 23.47 -24.46
C THR A 234 5.31 21.99 -24.25
N PRO A 235 5.92 21.60 -23.12
CA PRO A 235 6.21 20.20 -22.84
C PRO A 235 4.90 19.39 -22.86
N PRO A 236 4.92 18.14 -23.37
CA PRO A 236 3.74 17.30 -23.39
C PRO A 236 3.21 17.13 -21.97
N THR A 237 1.95 17.49 -21.74
CA THR A 237 1.25 17.27 -20.48
C THR A 237 1.36 15.77 -20.12
N PRO A 238 1.77 15.42 -18.89
CA PRO A 238 1.93 14.02 -18.50
C PRO A 238 0.62 13.24 -18.72
N PRO A 239 0.70 11.95 -19.09
CA PRO A 239 -0.49 11.15 -19.41
C PRO A 239 -1.41 11.08 -18.20
N VAL A 240 -2.66 11.54 -18.39
CA VAL A 240 -3.72 11.47 -17.38
C VAL A 240 -4.09 10.00 -17.19
N VAL A 241 -3.77 9.44 -16.03
CA VAL A 241 -4.15 8.07 -15.65
C VAL A 241 -5.68 7.98 -15.57
N LYS A 242 -6.27 7.01 -16.27
CA LYS A 242 -7.71 6.76 -16.33
C LYS A 242 -8.04 5.35 -15.85
N PHE A 243 -9.12 5.23 -15.09
CA PHE A 243 -9.68 3.99 -14.58
C PHE A 243 -10.96 3.63 -15.34
N SER A 244 -11.12 2.35 -15.65
CA SER A 244 -12.25 1.81 -16.42
C SER A 244 -12.81 0.55 -15.74
N PRO A 245 -14.01 0.08 -16.13
CA PRO A 245 -14.57 -1.19 -15.67
C PRO A 245 -13.55 -2.33 -15.67
N GLY A 246 -13.46 -3.03 -14.54
CA GLY A 246 -12.47 -4.10 -14.31
C GLY A 246 -11.28 -3.68 -13.43
N SER A 247 -11.04 -2.39 -13.24
CA SER A 247 -10.04 -1.89 -12.28
C SER A 247 -10.55 -1.89 -10.82
N VAL A 248 -9.62 -1.88 -9.86
CA VAL A 248 -9.97 -1.82 -8.43
C VAL A 248 -10.61 -0.48 -8.09
N GLU A 249 -10.09 0.59 -8.66
CA GLU A 249 -10.59 1.96 -8.53
C GLU A 249 -12.01 2.07 -9.05
N TRP A 250 -12.31 1.41 -10.18
CA TRP A 250 -13.68 1.34 -10.69
C TRP A 250 -14.64 0.58 -9.76
N ASN A 251 -14.18 -0.49 -9.12
CA ASN A 251 -15.00 -1.22 -8.14
C ASN A 251 -15.32 -0.33 -6.92
N ASN A 252 -14.36 0.49 -6.47
CA ASN A 252 -14.59 1.44 -5.39
C ASN A 252 -15.63 2.50 -5.78
N VAL A 253 -15.55 3.04 -7.00
CA VAL A 253 -16.56 3.97 -7.55
C VAL A 253 -17.93 3.31 -7.65
N THR A 254 -17.98 2.05 -8.10
CA THR A 254 -19.23 1.28 -8.21
C THR A 254 -19.87 1.05 -6.84
N ASN A 255 -19.08 0.74 -5.81
CA ASN A 255 -19.56 0.61 -4.44
C ASN A 255 -20.07 1.95 -3.90
N ALA A 256 -19.30 3.03 -4.09
CA ALA A 256 -19.72 4.38 -3.70
C ALA A 256 -21.02 4.79 -4.41
N PHE A 257 -21.19 4.44 -5.69
CA PHE A 257 -22.41 4.65 -6.44
C PHE A 257 -23.61 3.94 -5.78
N GLY A 258 -23.48 2.64 -5.51
CA GLY A 258 -24.55 1.85 -4.88
C GLY A 258 -24.97 2.38 -3.51
N TYR A 259 -23.99 2.62 -2.62
CA TYR A 259 -24.29 3.10 -1.27
C TYR A 259 -24.76 4.56 -1.24
N SER A 260 -24.20 5.44 -2.07
CA SER A 260 -24.69 6.83 -2.16
C SER A 260 -26.12 6.87 -2.70
N ASN A 261 -26.46 6.05 -3.71
CA ASN A 261 -27.82 5.98 -4.24
C ASN A 261 -28.80 5.42 -3.20
N TYR A 262 -28.40 4.37 -2.48
CA TYR A 262 -29.20 3.83 -1.37
C TYR A 262 -29.41 4.88 -0.26
N GLY A 263 -28.35 5.60 0.13
CA GLY A 263 -28.41 6.66 1.13
C GLY A 263 -29.31 7.82 0.70
N VAL A 264 -29.20 8.30 -0.54
CA VAL A 264 -30.06 9.37 -1.08
C VAL A 264 -31.54 8.98 -1.03
N ASN A 265 -31.86 7.74 -1.41
CA ASN A 265 -33.24 7.26 -1.42
C ASN A 265 -33.79 7.00 -0.02
N GLY A 266 -33.00 6.40 0.87
CA GLY A 266 -33.44 6.03 2.21
C GLY A 266 -33.47 7.21 3.19
N LEU A 267 -32.54 8.16 3.07
CA LEU A 267 -32.45 9.32 3.97
C LEU A 267 -33.32 10.51 3.52
N LYS A 268 -34.03 10.37 2.39
CA LYS A 268 -34.93 11.40 1.90
C LYS A 268 -36.01 11.71 2.96
N GLY A 269 -36.05 12.95 3.42
CA GLY A 269 -36.99 13.38 4.46
C GLY A 269 -36.67 12.88 5.88
N LYS A 270 -35.47 12.34 6.13
CA LYS A 270 -35.03 11.84 7.45
C LYS A 270 -34.16 12.84 8.24
N ASN A 271 -34.18 14.12 7.88
CA ASN A 271 -33.44 15.22 8.53
C ASN A 271 -31.93 14.95 8.75
N TYR A 272 -31.28 14.22 7.84
CA TYR A 272 -29.83 14.09 7.88
C TYR A 272 -29.16 15.41 7.48
N ALA A 273 -28.34 15.98 8.38
CA ALA A 273 -27.79 17.34 8.25
C ALA A 273 -27.01 17.58 6.95
N ARG A 274 -26.27 16.57 6.46
CA ARG A 274 -25.48 16.65 5.22
C ARG A 274 -26.17 15.98 4.03
N TYR A 275 -27.49 15.85 4.05
CA TYR A 275 -28.24 15.20 2.97
C TYR A 275 -28.03 15.88 1.61
N SER A 276 -28.00 17.21 1.57
CA SER A 276 -27.77 17.97 0.33
C SER A 276 -26.38 17.71 -0.27
N GLU A 277 -25.36 17.53 0.56
CA GLU A 277 -24.01 17.15 0.13
C GLU A 277 -23.95 15.70 -0.38
N LEU A 278 -24.69 14.79 0.27
CA LEU A 278 -24.82 13.40 -0.16
C LEU A 278 -25.48 13.31 -1.54
N VAL A 279 -26.53 14.11 -1.79
CA VAL A 279 -27.18 14.20 -3.10
C VAL A 279 -26.21 14.69 -4.17
N LYS A 280 -25.42 15.74 -3.88
CA LYS A 280 -24.40 16.23 -4.81
C LYS A 280 -23.34 15.16 -5.10
N LEU A 281 -22.85 14.48 -4.06
CA LEU A 281 -21.88 13.40 -4.23
C LEU A 281 -22.46 12.25 -5.08
N ASN A 282 -23.70 11.85 -4.83
CA ASN A 282 -24.36 10.82 -5.63
C ASN A 282 -24.48 11.23 -7.10
N ALA A 283 -24.82 12.49 -7.39
CA ALA A 283 -24.88 13.00 -8.76
C ALA A 283 -23.49 12.94 -9.43
N ASP A 284 -22.44 13.40 -8.75
CA ASP A 284 -21.07 13.39 -9.28
C ASP A 284 -20.57 11.96 -9.55
N VAL A 285 -20.85 11.03 -8.62
CA VAL A 285 -20.51 9.60 -8.78
C VAL A 285 -21.33 8.97 -9.90
N THR A 286 -22.60 9.36 -10.08
CA THR A 286 -23.47 8.86 -11.16
C THR A 286 -22.95 9.27 -12.54
N VAL A 287 -22.49 10.51 -12.70
CA VAL A 287 -21.88 11.00 -13.95
C VAL A 287 -20.69 10.13 -14.32
N VAL A 288 -19.80 9.89 -13.35
CA VAL A 288 -18.62 9.04 -13.57
C VAL A 288 -19.01 7.60 -13.87
N PHE A 289 -19.95 7.03 -13.10
CA PHE A 289 -20.41 5.65 -13.29
C PHE A 289 -20.97 5.43 -14.70
N ASN A 290 -21.79 6.37 -15.19
CA ASN A 290 -22.36 6.33 -16.53
C ASN A 290 -21.31 6.53 -17.63
N ALA A 291 -20.29 7.36 -17.38
CA ALA A 291 -19.19 7.58 -18.31
C ALA A 291 -18.30 6.33 -18.51
N LYS A 292 -18.35 5.36 -17.59
CA LYS A 292 -17.50 4.15 -17.61
C LYS A 292 -16.00 4.44 -17.66
N VAL A 293 -15.60 5.64 -17.22
CA VAL A 293 -14.21 6.07 -17.16
C VAL A 293 -14.07 7.20 -16.14
N VAL A 294 -12.94 7.24 -15.43
CA VAL A 294 -12.61 8.33 -14.51
C VAL A 294 -11.12 8.56 -14.46
N ASP A 295 -10.68 9.82 -14.47
CA ASP A 295 -9.26 10.13 -14.26
C ASP A 295 -8.87 10.05 -12.78
N GLN A 296 -7.57 9.94 -12.51
CA GLN A 296 -7.03 9.84 -11.15
C GLN A 296 -7.44 10.99 -10.23
N ALA A 297 -7.46 12.23 -10.73
CA ALA A 297 -7.74 13.40 -9.90
C ALA A 297 -9.23 13.40 -9.50
N THR A 298 -10.11 13.13 -10.45
CA THR A 298 -11.55 12.99 -10.22
C THR A 298 -11.86 11.82 -9.28
N TYR A 299 -11.20 10.67 -9.47
CA TYR A 299 -11.33 9.52 -8.57
C TYR A 299 -10.94 9.87 -7.14
N ASN A 300 -9.77 10.48 -6.93
CA ASN A 300 -9.28 10.85 -5.61
C ASN A 300 -10.24 11.83 -4.92
N ALA A 301 -10.73 12.84 -5.64
CA ALA A 301 -11.68 13.81 -5.11
C ALA A 301 -13.01 13.16 -4.70
N LEU A 302 -13.56 12.27 -5.53
CA LEU A 302 -14.79 11.52 -5.23
C LEU A 302 -14.61 10.61 -4.02
N MET A 303 -13.52 9.85 -3.96
CA MET A 303 -13.27 8.91 -2.88
C MET A 303 -12.97 9.62 -1.56
N THR A 304 -12.28 10.76 -1.56
CA THR A 304 -12.11 11.57 -0.35
C THR A 304 -13.45 12.07 0.19
N ARG A 305 -14.34 12.57 -0.68
CA ARG A 305 -15.69 13.00 -0.27
C ARG A 305 -16.51 11.81 0.25
N TRP A 306 -16.48 10.68 -0.45
CA TRP A 306 -17.16 9.46 0.00
C TRP A 306 -16.64 8.98 1.37
N ASN A 307 -15.32 8.91 1.54
CA ASN A 307 -14.68 8.53 2.81
C ASN A 307 -15.08 9.46 3.96
N SER A 308 -15.28 10.76 3.68
CA SER A 308 -15.77 11.71 4.69
C SER A 308 -17.19 11.40 5.19
N PHE A 309 -18.04 10.78 4.36
CA PHE A 309 -19.37 10.33 4.78
C PHE A 309 -19.29 9.03 5.56
N VAL A 310 -18.63 8.00 5.02
CA VAL A 310 -18.64 6.67 5.65
C VAL A 310 -17.93 6.62 7.01
N MET A 311 -17.01 7.55 7.25
CA MET A 311 -16.33 7.70 8.55
C MET A 311 -17.09 8.58 9.54
N GLU A 312 -18.15 9.27 9.11
CA GLU A 312 -18.93 10.16 9.98
C GLU A 312 -19.91 9.34 10.83
N PRO A 313 -19.86 9.44 12.18
CA PRO A 313 -20.77 8.70 13.04
C PRO A 313 -22.26 9.00 12.78
N ALA A 314 -22.60 10.25 12.46
CA ALA A 314 -23.97 10.64 12.16
C ALA A 314 -24.48 10.01 10.86
N PHE A 315 -23.63 9.89 9.83
CA PHE A 315 -23.98 9.20 8.60
C PHE A 315 -24.19 7.70 8.85
N GLN A 316 -23.30 7.06 9.60
CA GLN A 316 -23.44 5.64 9.96
C GLN A 316 -24.74 5.37 10.74
N ALA A 317 -25.07 6.23 11.71
CA ALA A 317 -26.30 6.14 12.48
C ALA A 317 -27.54 6.31 11.56
N ALA A 318 -27.52 7.29 10.66
CA ALA A 318 -28.59 7.54 9.71
C ALA A 318 -28.78 6.36 8.75
N MET A 319 -27.69 5.81 8.20
CA MET A 319 -27.74 4.64 7.33
C MET A 319 -28.26 3.40 8.05
N LYS A 320 -27.85 3.17 9.31
CA LYS A 320 -28.38 2.07 10.13
C LYS A 320 -29.89 2.18 10.35
N ALA A 321 -30.42 3.40 10.50
CA ALA A 321 -31.84 3.65 10.72
C ALA A 321 -32.73 3.34 9.51
N ILE A 322 -32.16 3.26 8.30
CA ILE A 322 -32.90 2.95 7.06
C ILE A 322 -32.74 1.50 6.61
N VAL A 323 -31.83 0.73 7.23
CA VAL A 323 -31.70 -0.71 6.96
C VAL A 323 -32.96 -1.41 7.46
N PRO A 324 -33.69 -2.16 6.60
CA PRO A 324 -34.85 -2.92 7.05
C PRO A 324 -34.42 -3.93 8.12
N SER A 325 -34.96 -3.81 9.33
CA SER A 325 -34.81 -4.87 10.33
C SER A 325 -35.58 -6.10 9.87
N THR A 326 -34.93 -7.27 9.92
CA THR A 326 -35.57 -8.57 9.70
C THR A 326 -36.52 -8.98 10.82
N ASP A 327 -36.72 -8.15 11.84
CA ASP A 327 -37.62 -8.40 12.98
C ASP A 327 -39.07 -8.01 12.68
N LYS A 328 -39.61 -8.47 11.55
CA LYS A 328 -41.06 -8.61 11.39
C LYS A 328 -41.42 -10.09 11.42
N LYS A 329 -41.60 -10.59 12.65
CA LYS A 329 -42.47 -11.71 12.95
C LYS A 329 -43.58 -11.20 13.87
#